data_AF-G0MZU9-F1
#
_entry.id   AF-G0MZU9-F1
#
_cell.length_a   1.000
_cell.length_b   1.000
_cell.length_c   1.000
_cell.angle_alpha   90.00
_cell.angle_beta   90.00
_cell.angle_gamma   90.00
#
_symmetry.space_group_name_H-M   'P 1'
#
loop_
_entity.id
_entity.type
_entity.pdbx_description
1 polymer ?
#
loop_
_entity_poly.entity_id
_entity_poly.type
_entity_poly.pdbx_seq_one_letter_code
_entity_poly.pdbx_strand_id
1 'polypeptide(L)'
;MWVLLLLSAVFVPGFSQVEEYKIDVEECKAAGFNPETLKCGLCDRLSDYHLETLITDCQQCCIKEEEFQHNKYPIAILEVCECNLARFPQVQAFVHKDMAQQFGGKVRVKHVRGVRPQVALKDADFKTKEVLSVEKWDTDTLIDFFNQWLE
;
A
#
# COMPACT_ATOMS: atom_id res chain seq x y z
N MET A 1 23.52 45.09 50.31
CA MET A 1 22.80 45.40 49.05
C MET A 1 23.27 44.38 48.01
N TRP A 2 22.61 43.22 47.97
CA TRP A 2 21.95 42.67 46.75
C TRP A 2 22.97 42.34 45.63
N VAL A 3 23.55 41.13 45.66
CA VAL A 3 23.05 39.90 45.00
C VAL A 3 23.02 40.05 43.48
N LEU A 4 24.05 39.55 42.80
CA LEU A 4 23.96 39.07 41.41
C LEU A 4 24.91 37.87 41.25
N LEU A 5 24.48 36.73 41.83
CA LEU A 5 24.94 35.41 41.40
C LEU A 5 24.34 35.16 40.02
N LEU A 6 25.19 35.12 38.99
CA LEU A 6 24.84 34.70 37.64
C LEU A 6 24.50 33.21 37.67
N LEU A 7 23.21 32.90 37.86
CA LEU A 7 22.62 31.61 37.52
C LEU A 7 22.55 31.53 35.99
N SER A 8 23.60 31.03 35.37
CA SER A 8 23.52 30.47 34.02
C SER A 8 22.69 29.20 34.10
N ALA A 9 21.37 29.33 33.95
CA ALA A 9 20.50 28.20 33.68
C ALA A 9 20.86 27.68 32.28
N VAL A 10 21.76 26.69 32.23
CA VAL A 10 21.94 25.87 31.03
C VAL A 10 20.66 25.06 30.91
N PHE A 11 19.71 25.59 30.15
CA PHE A 11 18.51 24.89 29.75
C PHE A 11 18.95 23.80 28.78
N VAL A 12 19.20 22.59 29.30
CA VAL A 12 19.42 21.42 28.45
C VAL A 12 18.05 21.06 27.88
N PRO A 13 17.79 21.22 26.56
CA PRO A 13 16.57 20.67 25.99
C PRO A 13 16.68 19.15 26.13
N GLY A 14 15.85 18.58 27.00
CA GLY A 14 15.68 17.13 27.09
C GLY A 14 15.17 16.63 25.74
N PHE A 15 16.06 16.00 24.97
CA PHE A 15 15.65 15.15 23.87
C PHE A 15 15.01 13.90 24.49
N SER A 16 13.68 13.85 24.51
CA SER A 16 12.98 12.58 24.75
C SER A 16 13.24 11.67 23.57
N GLN A 17 14.10 10.66 23.76
CA GLN A 17 14.15 9.52 22.85
C GLN A 17 12.85 8.74 23.05
N VAL A 18 12.00 8.71 22.03
CA VAL A 18 10.89 7.76 21.96
C VAL A 18 11.54 6.41 21.64
N GLU A 19 11.92 5.66 22.68
CA GLU A 19 12.24 4.25 22.51
C GLU A 19 10.93 3.52 22.17
N GLU A 20 10.89 2.95 20.97
CA GLU A 20 9.80 2.09 20.54
C GLU A 20 9.81 0.83 21.41
N TYR A 21 8.95 0.80 22.41
CA TYR A 21 8.84 -0.31 23.36
C TYR A 21 8.26 -1.54 22.66
N LYS A 22 9.15 -2.45 22.22
CA LYS A 22 8.79 -3.75 21.70
C LYS A 22 8.55 -4.70 22.88
N ILE A 23 7.35 -5.28 22.94
CA ILE A 23 6.97 -6.30 23.94
C ILE A 23 7.87 -7.54 23.78
N ASP A 24 8.11 -8.27 24.87
CA ASP A 24 8.93 -9.48 24.84
C ASP A 24 8.32 -10.56 23.92
N VAL A 25 9.18 -11.36 23.29
CA VAL A 25 8.76 -12.42 22.34
C VAL A 25 7.81 -13.41 23.00
N GLU A 26 8.01 -13.73 24.28
CA GLU A 26 7.15 -14.68 25.00
C GLU A 26 5.80 -14.08 25.36
N GLU A 27 5.74 -12.77 25.65
CA GLU A 27 4.46 -12.06 25.86
C GLU A 27 3.65 -12.00 24.56
N CYS A 28 4.30 -11.74 23.42
CA CYS A 28 3.64 -11.81 22.11
C CYS A 28 3.06 -13.19 21.81
N LYS A 29 3.82 -14.26 22.09
CA LYS A 29 3.32 -15.63 21.93
C LYS A 29 2.17 -15.95 22.88
N ALA A 30 2.22 -15.47 24.13
CA ALA A 30 1.15 -15.65 25.11
C ALA A 30 -0.13 -14.92 24.70
N ALA A 31 -0.01 -13.76 24.05
CA ALA A 31 -1.11 -13.03 23.43
C ALA A 31 -1.63 -13.67 22.12
N GLY A 32 -0.97 -14.72 21.63
CA GLY A 32 -1.37 -15.47 20.43
C GLY A 32 -0.74 -14.99 19.13
N PHE A 33 0.25 -14.11 19.18
CA PHE A 33 0.97 -13.59 18.02
C PHE A 33 2.28 -14.33 17.76
N ASN A 34 2.65 -14.47 16.48
CA ASN A 34 3.98 -14.93 16.09
C ASN A 34 4.86 -13.74 15.68
N PRO A 35 5.73 -13.21 16.56
CA PRO A 35 6.51 -12.01 16.28
C PRO A 35 7.57 -12.20 15.18
N GLU A 36 7.88 -13.43 14.78
CA GLU A 36 8.84 -13.70 13.70
C GLU A 36 8.24 -13.52 12.30
N THR A 37 6.91 -13.63 12.17
CA THR A 37 6.21 -13.59 10.88
C THR A 37 5.13 -12.52 10.82
N LEU A 38 4.69 -11.99 11.95
CA LEU A 38 3.63 -10.99 12.02
C LEU A 38 4.09 -9.67 11.39
N LYS A 39 3.32 -9.18 10.43
CA LYS A 39 3.57 -7.94 9.70
C LYS A 39 2.64 -6.84 10.19
N CYS A 40 3.15 -5.62 10.37
CA CYS A 40 2.34 -4.55 10.97
C CYS A 40 1.11 -4.17 10.14
N GLY A 41 1.17 -4.27 8.80
CA GLY A 41 0.01 -4.01 7.94
C GLY A 41 -1.14 -5.01 8.13
N LEU A 42 -0.90 -6.19 8.72
CA LEU A 42 -1.97 -7.12 9.10
C LEU A 42 -2.73 -6.68 10.35
N CYS A 43 -2.08 -5.93 11.23
CA CYS A 43 -2.71 -5.42 12.45
C CYS A 43 -3.83 -4.42 12.13
N ASP A 44 -3.65 -3.59 11.11
CA ASP A 44 -4.65 -2.59 10.70
C ASP A 44 -5.94 -3.25 10.18
N ARG A 45 -5.80 -4.42 9.55
CA ARG A 45 -6.91 -5.22 9.00
C ARG A 45 -7.71 -5.98 10.05
N LEU A 46 -7.28 -6.04 11.31
CA LEU A 46 -8.04 -6.68 12.38
C LEU A 46 -9.40 -6.02 12.60
N SER A 47 -9.50 -4.71 12.33
CA SER A 47 -10.76 -3.96 12.39
C SER A 47 -11.81 -4.46 11.39
N ASP A 48 -11.40 -4.98 10.23
CA ASP A 48 -12.31 -5.57 9.22
C ASP A 48 -13.07 -6.79 9.77
N TYR A 49 -12.58 -7.40 10.85
CA TYR A 49 -13.12 -8.61 11.47
C TYR A 49 -13.65 -8.37 12.90
N HIS A 50 -13.81 -7.12 13.32
CA HIS A 50 -14.23 -6.76 14.69
C HIS A 50 -13.28 -7.27 15.79
N LEU A 51 -11.97 -7.24 15.50
CA LEU A 51 -10.91 -7.64 16.42
C LEU A 51 -10.09 -6.43 16.90
N GLU A 52 -10.73 -5.27 17.07
CA GLU A 52 -10.05 -4.00 17.39
C GLU A 52 -9.30 -4.06 18.73
N THR A 53 -9.77 -4.90 19.67
CA THR A 53 -9.13 -5.10 20.96
C THR A 53 -7.72 -5.69 20.86
N LEU A 54 -7.40 -6.37 19.75
CA LEU A 54 -6.11 -7.01 19.51
C LEU A 54 -5.11 -6.11 18.77
N ILE A 55 -5.54 -4.94 18.29
CA ILE A 55 -4.71 -4.06 17.45
C ILE A 55 -3.48 -3.58 18.21
N THR A 56 -3.65 -3.14 19.46
CA THR A 56 -2.56 -2.62 20.29
C THR A 56 -1.48 -3.69 20.49
N ASP A 57 -1.87 -4.88 20.94
CA ASP A 57 -0.95 -5.99 21.19
C ASP A 57 -0.29 -6.45 19.88
N CYS A 58 -1.04 -6.50 18.78
CA CYS A 58 -0.53 -6.83 17.46
C CYS A 58 0.55 -5.83 17.00
N GLN A 59 0.30 -4.52 17.16
CA GLN A 59 1.22 -3.45 16.78
C GLN A 59 2.52 -3.49 17.61
N GLN A 60 2.46 -3.98 18.85
CA GLN A 60 3.63 -4.15 19.70
C GLN A 60 4.46 -5.40 19.37
N CYS A 61 3.86 -6.36 18.67
CA CYS A 61 4.48 -7.65 18.33
C CYS A 61 4.94 -7.76 16.88
N CYS A 62 4.47 -6.87 16.00
CA CYS A 62 4.69 -6.97 14.56
C CYS A 62 6.09 -6.51 14.12
N ILE A 63 6.49 -6.96 12.94
CA ILE A 63 7.65 -6.49 12.22
C ILE A 63 7.20 -5.36 11.29
N LYS A 64 7.78 -4.16 11.50
CA LYS A 64 7.62 -3.05 10.56
C LYS A 64 8.18 -3.45 9.21
N GLU A 65 7.32 -3.40 8.21
CA GLU A 65 7.71 -3.61 6.83
C GLU A 65 8.18 -2.29 6.25
N GLU A 66 9.26 -2.33 5.47
CA GLU A 66 9.54 -1.21 4.58
C GLU A 66 8.41 -1.19 3.55
N GLU A 67 7.64 -0.10 3.53
CA GLU A 67 6.69 0.13 2.45
C GLU A 67 7.47 0.09 1.14
N PHE A 68 7.02 -0.75 0.20
CA PHE A 68 7.58 -0.77 -1.15
C PHE A 68 7.30 0.61 -1.77
N GLN A 69 8.30 1.50 -1.71
CA GLN A 69 8.18 2.83 -2.31
C GLN A 69 8.34 2.70 -3.82
N HIS A 70 7.23 2.43 -4.50
CA HIS A 70 7.13 2.60 -5.94
C HIS A 70 6.75 4.05 -6.28
N ASN A 71 7.16 4.52 -7.45
CA ASN A 71 6.67 5.79 -7.97
C ASN A 71 5.17 5.65 -8.26
N LYS A 72 4.37 6.59 -7.77
CA LYS A 72 2.99 6.72 -8.20
C LYS A 72 2.95 7.35 -9.59
N TYR A 73 1.94 6.95 -10.37
CA TYR A 73 1.76 7.41 -11.73
C TYR A 73 0.42 8.15 -11.86
N PRO A 74 0.35 9.25 -12.63
CA PRO A 74 -0.90 9.98 -12.81
C PRO A 74 -1.94 9.19 -13.62
N ILE A 75 -1.50 8.32 -14.54
CA ILE A 75 -2.40 7.65 -15.49
C ILE A 75 -1.94 6.21 -15.77
N ALA A 76 -2.90 5.29 -15.85
CA ALA A 76 -2.72 3.92 -16.34
C ALA A 76 -3.60 3.63 -17.55
N ILE A 77 -3.05 2.91 -18.52
CA ILE A 77 -3.81 2.39 -19.67
C ILE A 77 -3.79 0.86 -19.62
N LEU A 78 -4.96 0.25 -19.42
CA LEU A 78 -5.17 -1.19 -19.57
C LEU A 78 -5.31 -1.50 -21.07
N GLU A 79 -4.27 -2.06 -21.67
CA GLU A 79 -4.25 -2.45 -23.07
C GLU A 79 -4.71 -3.91 -23.22
N VAL A 80 -5.76 -4.12 -24.01
CA VAL A 80 -6.38 -5.44 -24.25
C VAL A 80 -6.67 -5.66 -25.73
N CYS A 81 -6.75 -6.91 -26.20
CA CYS A 81 -7.31 -7.21 -27.51
C CYS A 81 -8.68 -7.85 -27.38
N GLU A 82 -9.71 -7.25 -27.98
CA GLU A 82 -11.04 -7.86 -28.06
C GLU A 82 -10.99 -9.28 -28.69
N CYS A 83 -10.04 -9.49 -29.60
CA CYS A 83 -9.82 -10.76 -30.27
C CYS A 83 -9.42 -11.93 -29.35
N ASN A 84 -8.84 -11.66 -28.18
CA ASN A 84 -8.36 -12.68 -27.25
C ASN A 84 -8.85 -12.48 -25.81
N LEU A 85 -9.60 -11.42 -25.53
CA LEU A 85 -10.06 -11.04 -24.19
C LEU A 85 -10.87 -12.15 -23.51
N ALA A 86 -11.63 -12.93 -24.29
CA ALA A 86 -12.36 -14.11 -23.82
C ALA A 86 -11.48 -15.18 -23.11
N ARG A 87 -10.16 -15.16 -23.35
CA ARG A 87 -9.20 -16.07 -22.68
C ARG A 87 -8.79 -15.59 -21.30
N PHE A 88 -9.17 -14.37 -20.92
CA PHE A 88 -8.84 -13.73 -19.66
C PHE A 88 -10.14 -13.28 -18.96
N PRO A 89 -10.98 -14.23 -18.46
CA PRO A 89 -12.34 -13.92 -18.01
C PRO A 89 -12.40 -12.86 -16.89
N GLN A 90 -11.39 -12.87 -16.03
CA GLN A 90 -11.24 -11.89 -14.94
C GLN A 90 -11.02 -10.47 -15.48
N VAL A 91 -10.05 -10.28 -16.38
CA VAL A 91 -9.79 -8.97 -17.02
C VAL A 91 -10.96 -8.56 -17.90
N GLN A 92 -11.58 -9.51 -18.60
CA GLN A 92 -12.79 -9.27 -19.39
C GLN A 92 -13.92 -8.71 -18.52
N ALA A 93 -14.11 -9.24 -17.30
CA ALA A 93 -15.12 -8.72 -16.38
C ALA A 93 -14.85 -7.26 -16.00
N PHE A 94 -13.59 -6.91 -15.71
CA PHE A 94 -13.19 -5.53 -15.43
C PHE A 94 -13.54 -4.58 -16.60
N VAL A 95 -13.21 -5.00 -17.84
CA VAL A 95 -13.48 -4.21 -19.05
C VAL A 95 -14.97 -4.09 -19.35
N HIS A 96 -15.70 -5.21 -19.36
CA HIS A 96 -17.12 -5.25 -19.75
C HIS A 96 -18.04 -4.56 -18.73
N LYS A 97 -17.68 -4.58 -17.45
CA LYS A 97 -18.41 -3.87 -16.38
C LYS A 97 -18.01 -2.39 -16.26
N ASP A 98 -17.14 -1.92 -17.15
CA ASP A 98 -16.62 -0.55 -17.19
C ASP A 98 -16.04 -0.07 -15.85
N MET A 99 -15.33 -0.98 -15.17
CA MET A 99 -14.81 -0.75 -13.82
C MET A 99 -13.70 0.31 -13.79
N ALA A 100 -13.13 0.69 -14.94
CA ALA A 100 -12.18 1.78 -15.05
C ALA A 100 -12.78 3.14 -14.64
N GLN A 101 -14.10 3.32 -14.76
CA GLN A 101 -14.76 4.59 -14.43
C GLN A 101 -14.59 5.00 -12.96
N GLN A 102 -14.47 4.03 -12.04
CA GLN A 102 -14.33 4.33 -10.61
C GLN A 102 -13.04 5.12 -10.28
N PHE A 103 -12.06 5.12 -11.19
CA PHE A 103 -10.79 5.82 -11.03
C PHE A 103 -10.78 7.24 -11.61
N GLY A 104 -11.95 7.85 -11.87
CA GLY A 104 -12.05 9.27 -12.25
C GLY A 104 -11.25 9.65 -13.51
N GLY A 105 -11.08 8.71 -14.45
CA GLY A 105 -10.34 8.92 -15.69
C GLY A 105 -8.82 8.71 -15.62
N LYS A 106 -8.28 8.35 -14.43
CA LYS A 106 -6.87 7.95 -14.23
C LYS A 106 -6.58 6.58 -14.86
N VAL A 107 -7.55 5.67 -14.83
CA VAL A 107 -7.49 4.38 -15.53
C VAL A 107 -8.29 4.45 -16.82
N ARG A 108 -7.72 3.98 -17.93
CA ARG A 108 -8.39 3.93 -19.24
C ARG A 108 -8.18 2.57 -19.89
N VAL A 109 -9.20 2.05 -20.56
CA VAL A 109 -9.07 0.83 -21.37
C VAL A 109 -8.78 1.20 -22.82
N LYS A 110 -7.76 0.58 -23.41
CA LYS A 110 -7.38 0.76 -24.81
C LYS A 110 -7.35 -0.58 -25.53
N HIS A 111 -8.09 -0.66 -26.64
CA HIS A 111 -8.12 -1.87 -27.45
C HIS A 111 -6.96 -1.87 -28.45
N VAL A 112 -6.00 -2.77 -28.28
CA VAL A 112 -4.81 -2.92 -29.13
C VAL A 112 -4.79 -4.33 -29.71
N ARG A 113 -4.78 -4.43 -31.04
CA ARG A 113 -4.88 -5.72 -31.72
C ARG A 113 -3.66 -6.60 -31.41
N GLY A 114 -3.90 -7.85 -31.01
CA GLY A 114 -2.87 -8.85 -30.75
C GLY A 114 -2.15 -8.71 -29.41
N VAL A 115 -2.42 -7.67 -28.63
CA VAL A 115 -1.83 -7.51 -27.29
C VAL A 115 -2.43 -8.55 -26.34
N ARG A 116 -1.63 -9.01 -25.38
CA ARG A 116 -2.16 -9.69 -24.18
C ARG A 116 -2.44 -8.63 -23.11
N PRO A 117 -3.36 -8.86 -22.17
CA PRO A 117 -3.65 -7.91 -21.12
C PRO A 117 -2.39 -7.38 -20.43
N GLN A 118 -2.18 -6.08 -20.54
CA GLN A 118 -1.06 -5.39 -19.91
C GLN A 118 -1.47 -3.99 -19.47
N VAL A 119 -0.87 -3.51 -18.38
CA VAL A 119 -1.06 -2.14 -17.90
C VAL A 119 0.16 -1.33 -18.30
N ALA A 120 -0.06 -0.24 -19.04
CA ALA A 120 0.95 0.76 -19.35
C ALA A 120 0.80 1.97 -18.42
N LEU A 121 1.76 2.17 -17.53
CA LEU A 121 1.83 3.31 -16.61
C LEU A 121 2.44 4.52 -17.32
N LYS A 122 1.79 5.68 -17.17
CA LYS A 122 2.10 6.91 -17.89
C LYS A 122 2.50 8.01 -16.93
N ASP A 123 3.44 8.85 -17.34
CA ASP A 123 3.71 10.13 -16.67
C ASP A 123 2.70 11.23 -17.07
N ALA A 124 2.88 12.44 -16.53
CA ALA A 124 2.03 13.60 -16.80
C ALA A 124 2.02 14.01 -18.30
N ASP A 125 3.07 13.65 -19.05
CA ASP A 125 3.19 13.89 -20.49
C ASP A 125 2.62 12.73 -21.32
N PHE A 126 1.89 11.79 -20.70
CA PHE A 126 1.33 10.58 -21.32
C PHE A 126 2.37 9.61 -21.92
N LYS A 127 3.65 9.75 -21.54
CA LYS A 127 4.72 8.87 -21.97
C LYS A 127 4.73 7.60 -21.12
N THR A 128 4.84 6.44 -21.76
CA THR A 128 4.95 5.15 -21.05
C THR A 128 6.25 5.12 -20.27
N LYS A 129 6.16 4.87 -18.96
CA LYS A 129 7.31 4.59 -18.10
C LYS A 129 7.52 3.10 -17.90
N GLU A 130 6.42 2.38 -17.71
CA GLU A 130 6.43 0.98 -17.34
C GLU A 130 5.26 0.25 -17.96
N VAL A 131 5.47 -1.04 -18.27
CA VAL A 131 4.44 -1.94 -18.80
C VAL A 131 4.48 -3.23 -18.01
N LEU A 132 3.35 -3.62 -17.42
CA LEU A 132 3.20 -4.82 -16.61
C LEU A 132 2.22 -5.77 -17.28
N SER A 133 2.57 -7.06 -17.37
CA SER A 133 1.62 -8.09 -17.79
C SER A 133 0.62 -8.37 -16.67
N VAL A 134 -0.67 -8.37 -17.00
CA VAL A 134 -1.77 -8.63 -16.06
C VAL A 134 -2.61 -9.84 -16.48
N GLU A 135 -2.05 -10.73 -17.30
CA GLU A 135 -2.73 -11.93 -17.82
C GLU A 135 -3.30 -12.85 -16.73
N LYS A 136 -2.64 -12.86 -15.56
CA LYS A 136 -2.99 -13.74 -14.44
C LYS A 136 -3.74 -13.03 -13.31
N TRP A 137 -4.04 -11.75 -13.47
CA TRP A 137 -4.64 -10.96 -12.40
C TRP A 137 -6.16 -11.11 -12.42
N ASP A 138 -6.75 -11.11 -11.22
CA ASP A 138 -8.19 -11.00 -11.06
C ASP A 138 -8.66 -9.53 -11.04
N THR A 139 -9.98 -9.34 -11.00
CA THR A 139 -10.58 -8.00 -10.97
C THR A 139 -10.16 -7.22 -9.73
N ASP A 140 -10.08 -7.89 -8.58
CA ASP A 140 -9.77 -7.27 -7.29
C ASP A 140 -8.29 -6.85 -7.24
N THR A 141 -7.40 -7.70 -7.73
CA THR A 141 -5.96 -7.39 -7.88
C THR A 141 -5.74 -6.19 -8.78
N LEU A 142 -6.49 -6.05 -9.89
CA LEU A 142 -6.42 -4.87 -10.74
C LEU A 142 -6.84 -3.60 -9.99
N ILE A 143 -7.91 -3.67 -9.20
CA ILE A 143 -8.42 -2.54 -8.42
C ILE A 143 -7.39 -2.13 -7.37
N ASP A 144 -6.90 -3.08 -6.59
CA ASP A 144 -5.89 -2.86 -5.55
C ASP A 144 -4.62 -2.26 -6.14
N PHE A 145 -4.17 -2.81 -7.27
CA PHE A 145 -3.04 -2.28 -8.01
C PHE A 145 -3.25 -0.81 -8.40
N PHE A 146 -4.39 -0.46 -9.01
CA PHE A 146 -4.63 0.94 -9.40
C PHE A 146 -4.76 1.88 -8.19
N ASN A 147 -5.34 1.43 -7.07
CA ASN A 147 -5.42 2.22 -5.85
C ASN A 147 -4.05 2.51 -5.23
N GLN A 148 -3.12 1.56 -5.33
CA GLN A 148 -1.77 1.69 -4.76
C GLN A 148 -0.83 2.47 -5.69
N TRP A 149 -0.88 2.20 -7.00
CA TRP A 149 0.10 2.67 -7.98
C TRP A 149 -0.25 4.01 -8.63
N LEU A 150 -1.47 4.52 -8.44
CA LEU A 150 -1.89 5.81 -8.97
C LEU A 150 -1.87 6.92 -7.92
N GLU A 151 -1.54 8.13 -8.36
CA GLU A 151 -1.78 9.39 -7.62
C GLU A 151 -3.28 9.63 -7.47
#